data_AF-A0A8S2FZ33-F1
#
_entry.id   AF-A0A8S2FZ33-F1
#
_cell.length_a   1.000
_cell.length_b   1.000
_cell.length_c   1.000
_cell.angle_alpha   90.00
_cell.angle_beta   90.00
_cell.angle_gamma   90.00
#
_symmetry.space_group_name_H-M   'P 1'
#
loop_
_entity.id
_entity.type
_entity.pdbx_description
1 polymer ?
#
loop_
_entity_poly.entity_id
_entity_poly.type
_entity_poly.pdbx_seq_one_letter_code
_entity_poly.pdbx_strand_id
1 'polypeptide(L)'
;AVYVLAWNIRLGAEHAGLDFWLSSISCHAPRAPIFVVGTHADQVSRFDLRQDDYRRRYPQIVQFFNVSTTTGLNIPEFIESLINTSLALPYMGEQIPKAWLNFEILIAESQEDILPYTKIEDIARDSGIFDSSETLQAVQFLHDLGSVQYFPSEHLKRFVVINPQWIVNVMACIVSIKDSPVKVVFCETLQPTRRKYRGLRL
;
A
#
# COMPACT_ATOMS: atom_id res chain seq x y z
N ALA A 1 -2.52 7.75 -2.12
CA ALA A 1 -2.54 6.35 -2.58
C ALA A 1 -3.32 6.24 -3.90
N VAL A 2 -3.11 5.15 -4.65
CA VAL A 2 -3.91 4.79 -5.83
C VAL A 2 -4.56 3.44 -5.56
N TYR A 3 -5.85 3.29 -5.88
CA TYR A 3 -6.57 2.03 -5.68
C TYR A 3 -6.79 1.32 -7.02
N VAL A 4 -6.55 0.02 -7.04
CA VAL A 4 -6.83 -0.85 -8.17
C VAL A 4 -7.83 -1.90 -7.73
N LEU A 5 -9.05 -1.80 -8.26
CA LEU A 5 -10.12 -2.77 -8.02
C LEU A 5 -10.12 -3.81 -9.12
N ALA A 6 -9.51 -4.96 -8.85
CA ALA A 6 -9.48 -6.09 -9.77
C ALA A 6 -10.69 -7.01 -9.55
N TRP A 7 -11.40 -7.37 -10.62
CA TRP A 7 -12.54 -8.27 -10.55
C TRP A 7 -12.57 -9.22 -11.75
N ASN A 8 -13.14 -10.42 -11.57
CA ASN A 8 -13.22 -11.42 -12.63
C ASN A 8 -14.43 -11.16 -13.53
N ILE A 9 -14.18 -10.84 -14.81
CA ILE A 9 -15.24 -10.51 -15.79
C ILE A 9 -16.22 -11.69 -15.97
N ARG A 10 -15.76 -12.93 -15.80
CA ARG A 10 -16.58 -14.14 -16.03
C ARG A 10 -17.76 -14.28 -15.08
N LEU A 11 -17.64 -13.73 -13.87
CA LEU A 11 -18.68 -13.86 -12.85
C LEU A 11 -19.79 -12.80 -13.04
N GLY A 12 -19.57 -11.79 -13.88
CA GLY A 12 -20.47 -10.63 -13.99
C GLY A 12 -20.30 -9.65 -12.83
N ALA A 13 -20.56 -8.37 -13.09
CA ALA A 13 -20.26 -7.29 -12.15
C ALA A 13 -21.12 -7.34 -10.87
N GLU A 14 -22.36 -7.79 -10.99
CA GLU A 14 -23.30 -7.92 -9.87
C GLU A 14 -22.84 -8.98 -8.87
N HIS A 15 -22.33 -10.11 -9.37
CA HIS A 15 -21.82 -11.20 -8.52
C HIS A 15 -20.42 -10.91 -7.96
N ALA A 16 -19.65 -10.02 -8.59
CA ALA A 16 -18.33 -9.61 -8.11
C ALA A 16 -18.39 -8.62 -6.93
N GLY A 17 -19.57 -8.10 -6.57
CA GLY A 17 -19.72 -7.14 -5.48
C GLY A 17 -19.02 -5.81 -5.75
N LEU A 18 -18.93 -5.40 -7.02
CA LEU A 18 -18.19 -4.20 -7.44
C LEU A 18 -18.70 -2.95 -6.69
N ASP A 19 -20.00 -2.83 -6.53
CA ASP A 19 -20.66 -1.75 -5.79
C ASP A 19 -20.25 -1.67 -4.31
N PHE A 20 -20.12 -2.82 -3.65
CA PHE A 20 -19.69 -2.89 -2.26
C PHE A 20 -18.26 -2.37 -2.10
N TRP A 21 -17.35 -2.84 -2.94
CA TRP A 21 -15.94 -2.44 -2.88
C TRP A 21 -15.74 -0.98 -3.28
N LEU A 22 -16.42 -0.49 -4.32
CA LEU A 22 -16.37 0.92 -4.70
C LEU A 22 -16.92 1.83 -3.60
N SER A 23 -18.02 1.44 -2.95
CA SER A 23 -18.57 2.17 -1.80
C SER A 23 -17.59 2.19 -0.63
N SER A 24 -16.96 1.06 -0.34
CA SER A 24 -15.96 0.95 0.73
C SER A 24 -14.75 1.84 0.46
N ILE A 25 -14.18 1.80 -0.74
CA ILE A 25 -13.04 2.66 -1.09
C ILE A 25 -13.44 4.13 -1.07
N SER A 26 -14.62 4.49 -1.57
CA SER A 26 -15.13 5.87 -1.52
C SER A 26 -15.26 6.40 -0.08
N CYS A 27 -15.69 5.55 0.85
CA CYS A 27 -15.78 5.92 2.26
C CYS A 27 -14.41 6.13 2.92
N HIS A 28 -13.44 5.25 2.64
CA HIS A 28 -12.12 5.30 3.26
C HIS A 28 -11.15 6.28 2.59
N ALA A 29 -11.26 6.47 1.27
CA ALA A 29 -10.33 7.25 0.46
C ALA A 29 -11.03 8.03 -0.66
N PRO A 30 -11.86 9.04 -0.31
CA PRO A 30 -12.72 9.77 -1.26
C PRO A 30 -11.96 10.62 -2.30
N ARG A 31 -10.66 10.85 -2.09
CA ARG A 31 -9.80 11.63 -3.00
C ARG A 31 -8.83 10.77 -3.80
N ALA A 32 -8.78 9.46 -3.52
CA ALA A 32 -7.82 8.59 -4.18
C ALA A 32 -8.36 8.14 -5.54
N PRO A 33 -7.55 8.22 -6.63
CA PRO A 33 -7.97 7.73 -7.92
C PRO A 33 -8.17 6.21 -7.88
N ILE A 34 -9.24 5.75 -8.53
CA ILE A 34 -9.59 4.33 -8.63
C ILE A 34 -9.48 3.87 -10.07
N PHE A 35 -8.80 2.75 -10.27
CA PHE A 35 -8.81 1.98 -11.50
C PHE A 35 -9.67 0.74 -11.31
N VAL A 36 -10.62 0.52 -12.22
CA VAL A 36 -11.44 -0.70 -12.21
C VAL A 36 -10.90 -1.62 -13.30
N VAL A 37 -10.38 -2.78 -12.90
CA VAL A 37 -9.67 -3.71 -13.77
C VAL A 37 -10.44 -5.02 -13.85
N GLY A 38 -11.05 -5.30 -14.99
CA GLY A 38 -11.62 -6.60 -15.30
C GLY A 38 -10.53 -7.57 -15.74
N THR A 39 -10.38 -8.68 -15.03
CA THR A 39 -9.45 -9.77 -15.36
C THR A 39 -10.13 -10.84 -16.21
N HIS A 40 -9.34 -11.70 -16.87
CA HIS A 40 -9.78 -12.78 -17.76
C HIS A 40 -10.51 -12.30 -19.03
N ALA A 41 -10.07 -11.18 -19.60
CA ALA A 41 -10.59 -10.66 -20.86
C ALA A 41 -10.44 -11.65 -22.04
N ASP A 42 -9.53 -12.61 -21.95
CA ASP A 42 -9.33 -13.68 -22.95
C ASP A 42 -10.51 -14.66 -23.05
N GLN A 43 -11.32 -14.78 -22.00
CA GLN A 43 -12.37 -15.81 -21.90
C GLN A 43 -13.78 -15.25 -22.14
N VAL A 44 -13.90 -13.93 -22.38
CA VAL A 44 -15.19 -13.26 -22.50
C VAL A 44 -15.18 -12.35 -23.72
N SER A 45 -16.14 -12.55 -24.63
CA SER A 45 -16.25 -11.80 -25.88
C SER A 45 -16.97 -10.45 -25.76
N ARG A 46 -17.70 -10.21 -24.66
CA ARG A 46 -18.37 -8.93 -24.39
C ARG A 46 -18.19 -8.50 -22.95
N PHE A 47 -17.64 -7.30 -22.80
CA PHE A 47 -17.57 -6.58 -21.55
C PHE A 47 -18.80 -5.67 -21.44
N ASP A 48 -19.80 -6.10 -20.68
CA ASP A 48 -21.02 -5.32 -20.47
C ASP A 48 -21.01 -4.77 -19.04
N LEU A 49 -20.33 -3.63 -18.89
CA LEU A 49 -20.37 -2.82 -17.68
C LEU A 49 -20.93 -1.46 -18.06
N ARG A 50 -21.96 -1.00 -17.33
CA ARG A 50 -22.51 0.36 -17.47
C ARG A 50 -21.55 1.37 -16.83
N GLN A 51 -20.41 1.59 -17.50
CA GLN A 51 -19.31 2.44 -17.00
C GLN A 51 -19.79 3.86 -16.64
N ASP A 52 -20.76 4.38 -17.38
CA ASP A 52 -21.33 5.72 -17.15
C ASP A 52 -22.06 5.82 -15.81
N ASP A 53 -22.79 4.79 -15.40
CA ASP A 53 -23.50 4.78 -14.11
C ASP A 53 -22.50 4.77 -12.94
N TYR A 54 -21.42 3.98 -13.07
CA TYR A 54 -20.35 3.94 -12.09
C TYR A 54 -19.56 5.25 -12.02
N ARG A 55 -19.25 5.88 -13.15
CA ARG A 55 -18.59 7.20 -13.17
C ARG A 55 -19.43 8.28 -12.53
N ARG A 56 -20.76 8.26 -12.73
CA ARG A 56 -21.68 9.21 -12.10
C ARG A 56 -21.72 9.05 -10.59
N ARG A 57 -21.71 7.82 -10.09
CA ARG A 57 -21.74 7.51 -8.65
C ARG A 57 -20.40 7.69 -7.96
N TYR A 58 -19.31 7.44 -8.68
CA TYR A 58 -17.95 7.46 -8.17
C TYR A 58 -17.06 8.27 -9.12
N PRO A 59 -17.01 9.62 -8.96
CA PRO A 59 -16.24 10.49 -9.85
C PRO A 59 -14.71 10.30 -9.74
N GLN A 60 -14.26 9.64 -8.68
CA GLN A 60 -12.86 9.25 -8.45
C GLN A 60 -12.37 8.10 -9.35
N ILE A 61 -13.26 7.44 -10.10
CA ILE A 61 -12.87 6.42 -11.08
C ILE A 61 -12.21 7.11 -12.27
N VAL A 62 -10.93 6.83 -12.48
CA VAL A 62 -10.15 7.38 -13.60
C VAL A 62 -10.51 6.63 -14.88
N GLN A 63 -10.35 5.30 -14.86
CA GLN A 63 -10.49 4.49 -16.06
C GLN A 63 -10.86 3.03 -15.75
N PHE A 64 -11.56 2.42 -16.70
CA PHE A 64 -11.85 0.99 -16.72
C PHE A 64 -10.87 0.30 -17.68
N PHE A 65 -10.29 -0.80 -17.22
CA PHE A 65 -9.38 -1.62 -18.01
C PHE A 65 -9.85 -3.07 -18.05
N ASN A 66 -9.62 -3.71 -19.19
CA ASN A 66 -9.84 -5.14 -19.35
C ASN A 66 -8.50 -5.78 -19.68
N VAL A 67 -7.99 -6.58 -18.75
CA VAL A 67 -6.68 -7.20 -18.85
C VAL A 67 -6.80 -8.71 -18.86
N SER A 68 -5.88 -9.36 -19.56
CA SER A 68 -5.69 -10.80 -19.46
C SER A 68 -4.28 -11.08 -18.98
N THR A 69 -4.17 -11.61 -17.77
CA THR A 69 -2.88 -12.00 -17.18
C THR A 69 -2.22 -13.14 -17.95
N THR A 70 -3.01 -13.98 -18.63
CA THR A 70 -2.51 -15.12 -19.41
C THR A 70 -1.89 -14.69 -20.72
N THR A 71 -2.51 -13.74 -21.42
CA THR A 71 -2.07 -13.30 -22.76
C THR A 71 -1.24 -12.01 -22.73
N GLY A 72 -1.22 -11.31 -21.59
CA GLY A 72 -0.59 -9.99 -21.46
C GLY A 72 -1.41 -8.85 -22.06
N LEU A 73 -2.62 -9.12 -22.53
CA LEU A 73 -3.47 -8.15 -23.23
C LEU A 73 -3.81 -6.96 -22.33
N ASN A 74 -3.61 -5.74 -22.86
CA ASN A 74 -3.83 -4.43 -22.22
C ASN A 74 -3.09 -4.16 -20.90
N ILE A 75 -2.17 -5.04 -20.49
CA ILE A 75 -1.34 -4.80 -19.30
C ILE A 75 -0.40 -3.59 -19.49
N PRO A 76 0.29 -3.43 -20.63
CA PRO A 76 1.18 -2.28 -20.83
C PRO A 76 0.44 -0.94 -20.77
N GLU A 77 -0.72 -0.85 -21.43
CA GLU A 77 -1.57 0.35 -21.44
C GLU A 77 -2.09 0.68 -20.03
N PHE A 78 -2.48 -0.35 -19.26
CA PHE A 78 -2.88 -0.18 -17.87
C PHE A 78 -1.73 0.37 -17.02
N ILE A 79 -0.52 -0.18 -17.15
CA ILE A 79 0.67 0.28 -16.41
C ILE A 79 1.00 1.72 -16.78
N GLU A 80 0.95 2.09 -18.06
CA GLU A 80 1.22 3.46 -18.51
C GLU A 80 0.22 4.46 -17.90
N SER A 81 -1.08 4.14 -17.94
CA SER A 81 -2.12 4.98 -17.32
C SER A 81 -1.98 5.06 -15.80
N LEU A 82 -1.60 3.96 -15.15
CA LEU A 82 -1.31 3.91 -13.72
C LEU A 82 -0.13 4.81 -13.36
N ILE A 83 0.95 4.77 -14.13
CA ILE A 83 2.14 5.62 -13.93
C ILE A 83 1.76 7.09 -14.12
N ASN A 84 1.10 7.44 -15.22
CA ASN A 84 0.71 8.82 -15.51
C ASN A 84 -0.21 9.40 -14.42
N THR A 85 -1.17 8.61 -13.95
CA THR A 85 -2.06 9.02 -12.85
C THR A 85 -1.31 9.11 -11.53
N SER A 86 -0.38 8.19 -11.28
CA SER A 86 0.45 8.23 -10.07
C SER A 86 1.31 9.50 -10.03
N LEU A 87 1.90 9.88 -11.16
CA LEU A 87 2.68 11.11 -11.32
C LEU A 87 1.85 12.39 -11.16
N ALA A 88 0.57 12.36 -11.51
CA ALA A 88 -0.34 13.51 -11.39
C ALA A 88 -0.87 13.74 -9.95
N LEU A 89 -0.51 12.88 -8.99
CA LEU A 89 -1.00 13.02 -7.61
C LEU A 89 -0.40 14.26 -6.93
N PRO A 90 -1.15 14.96 -6.06
CA PRO A 90 -0.71 16.23 -5.49
C PRO A 90 0.61 16.19 -4.73
N TYR A 91 0.88 15.05 -4.09
CA TYR A 91 2.09 14.82 -3.29
C TYR A 91 3.31 14.38 -4.13
N MET A 92 3.12 14.06 -5.42
CA MET A 92 4.25 13.76 -6.30
C MET A 92 5.03 15.04 -6.61
N GLY A 93 6.34 15.00 -6.40
CA GLY A 93 7.23 16.15 -6.61
C GLY A 93 7.43 17.04 -5.39
N GLU A 94 6.76 16.75 -4.27
CA GLU A 94 7.07 17.37 -2.98
C GLU A 94 8.53 17.08 -2.59
N GLN A 95 9.20 18.13 -2.11
CA GLN A 95 10.58 18.03 -1.66
C GLN A 95 10.59 17.59 -0.20
N ILE A 96 11.18 16.43 0.07
CA ILE A 96 11.39 15.93 1.42
C ILE A 96 12.85 16.14 1.86
N PRO A 97 13.11 16.40 3.15
CA PRO A 97 14.46 16.48 3.67
C PRO A 97 15.23 15.17 3.44
N LYS A 98 16.47 15.26 2.93
CA LYS A 98 17.34 14.08 2.76
C LYS A 98 17.59 13.32 4.06
N ALA A 99 17.55 14.03 5.19
CA ALA A 99 17.68 13.43 6.52
C ALA A 99 16.61 12.36 6.78
N TRP A 100 15.37 12.57 6.31
CA TRP A 100 14.27 11.61 6.49
C TRP A 100 14.48 10.34 5.67
N LEU A 101 15.08 10.46 4.48
CA LEU A 101 15.44 9.30 3.66
C LEU A 101 16.57 8.49 4.30
N ASN A 102 17.60 9.16 4.82
CA ASN A 102 18.69 8.50 5.53
C ASN A 102 18.15 7.76 6.77
N PHE A 103 17.23 8.40 7.49
CA PHE A 103 16.54 7.81 8.62
C PHE A 103 15.74 6.56 8.25
N GLU A 104 15.00 6.57 7.14
CA GLU A 104 14.32 5.38 6.62
C GLU A 104 15.30 4.23 6.35
N ILE A 105 16.44 4.53 5.73
CA ILE A 105 17.47 3.52 5.42
C ILE A 105 18.02 2.90 6.71
N LEU A 106 18.41 3.71 7.70
CA LEU A 106 18.95 3.22 8.97
C LEU A 106 17.91 2.41 9.75
N ILE A 107 16.65 2.84 9.75
CA ILE A 107 15.55 2.08 10.35
C ILE A 107 15.39 0.73 9.65
N ALA A 108 15.42 0.69 8.31
CA ALA A 108 15.27 -0.54 7.53
C ALA A 108 16.45 -1.52 7.68
N GLU A 109 17.61 -1.04 8.14
CA GLU A 109 18.76 -1.88 8.47
C GLU A 109 18.59 -2.64 9.79
N SER A 110 17.72 -2.15 10.68
CA SER A 110 17.38 -2.84 11.94
C SER A 110 16.84 -4.25 11.67
N GLN A 111 17.23 -5.20 12.52
CA GLN A 111 16.70 -6.57 12.48
C GLN A 111 15.48 -6.76 13.41
N GLU A 112 15.15 -5.75 14.22
CA GLU A 112 14.02 -5.80 15.15
C GLU A 112 12.71 -5.43 14.43
N ASP A 113 11.64 -6.18 14.66
CA ASP A 113 10.32 -5.87 14.08
C ASP A 113 9.64 -4.66 14.74
N ILE A 114 9.96 -4.40 16.01
CA ILE A 114 9.46 -3.27 16.82
C ILE A 114 10.64 -2.65 17.55
N LEU A 115 10.70 -1.32 17.56
CA LEU A 115 11.66 -0.56 18.35
C LEU A 115 10.94 0.36 19.35
N PRO A 116 11.51 0.57 20.54
CA PRO A 116 11.06 1.64 21.42
C PRO A 116 11.37 3.01 20.80
N TYR A 117 10.51 3.99 21.07
CA TYR A 117 10.64 5.35 20.52
C TYR A 117 11.98 6.01 20.86
N THR A 118 12.57 5.69 22.02
CA THR A 118 13.91 6.19 22.40
C THR A 118 15.01 5.77 21.43
N LYS A 119 14.99 4.50 20.96
CA LYS A 119 15.94 4.04 19.94
C LYS A 119 15.70 4.74 18.60
N ILE A 120 14.45 5.08 18.29
CA ILE A 120 14.10 5.82 17.07
C ILE A 120 14.67 7.23 17.12
N GLU A 121 14.59 7.92 18.26
CA GLU A 121 15.22 9.23 18.45
C GLU A 121 16.75 9.17 18.30
N ASP A 122 17.38 8.09 18.76
CA ASP A 122 18.82 7.90 18.57
C ASP A 122 19.18 7.71 17.09
N ILE A 123 18.43 6.87 16.37
CA ILE A 123 18.62 6.66 14.91
C ILE A 123 18.34 7.96 14.13
N ALA A 124 17.34 8.74 14.54
CA ALA A 124 17.03 10.04 13.95
C ALA A 124 18.19 11.02 14.13
N ARG A 125 18.80 11.04 15.32
CA ARG A 125 19.99 11.86 15.62
C ARG A 125 21.18 11.47 14.74
N ASP A 126 21.42 10.18 14.55
CA ASP A 126 22.48 9.68 13.67
C ASP A 126 22.23 10.03 12.19
N SER A 127 20.97 10.25 11.81
CA SER A 127 20.54 10.67 10.46
C SER A 127 20.60 12.18 10.25
N GLY A 128 20.90 12.97 11.29
CA GLY A 128 20.95 14.43 11.27
C GLY A 128 19.67 15.14 11.71
N ILE A 129 18.71 14.43 12.32
CA ILE A 129 17.49 15.00 12.90
C ILE A 129 17.69 15.13 14.41
N PHE A 130 17.86 16.36 14.89
CA PHE A 130 18.12 16.61 16.32
C PHE A 130 16.88 17.03 17.10
N ASP A 131 15.86 17.54 16.40
CA ASP A 131 14.63 18.00 17.01
C ASP A 131 13.61 16.87 17.16
N SER A 132 12.95 16.82 18.32
CA SER A 132 11.97 15.78 18.61
C SER A 132 10.67 15.97 17.83
N SER A 133 10.29 17.21 17.51
CA SER A 133 9.14 17.49 16.66
C SER A 133 9.42 17.08 15.22
N GLU A 134 10.61 17.37 14.70
CA GLU A 134 11.03 16.88 13.37
C GLU A 134 11.10 15.35 13.31
N THR A 135 11.62 14.69 14.36
CA THR A 135 11.61 13.21 14.46
C THR A 135 10.19 12.66 14.37
N LEU A 136 9.24 13.25 15.09
CA LEU A 136 7.83 12.84 15.05
C LEU A 136 7.24 13.02 13.65
N GLN A 137 7.54 14.12 12.97
CA GLN A 137 7.10 14.37 11.59
C GLN A 137 7.67 13.33 10.61
N ALA A 138 8.96 13.00 10.73
CA ALA A 138 9.59 11.96 9.91
C ALA A 138 8.94 10.59 10.16
N VAL A 139 8.67 10.23 11.41
CA VAL A 139 8.00 8.96 11.76
C VAL A 139 6.57 8.92 11.22
N GLN A 140 5.82 10.02 11.35
CA GLN A 140 4.47 10.14 10.78
C GLN A 140 4.47 10.03 9.26
N PHE A 141 5.43 10.68 8.60
CA PHE A 141 5.61 10.57 7.15
C PHE A 141 5.88 9.13 6.71
N LEU A 142 6.77 8.42 7.41
CA LEU A 142 7.05 7.00 7.13
C LEU A 142 5.85 6.10 7.44
N HIS A 143 5.02 6.47 8.42
CA HIS A 143 3.76 5.80 8.70
C HIS A 143 2.75 5.96 7.57
N ASP A 144 2.60 7.18 7.03
CA ASP A 144 1.71 7.47 5.91
C ASP A 144 2.17 6.79 4.61
N LEU A 145 3.50 6.64 4.43
CA LEU A 145 4.08 5.85 3.34
C LEU A 145 3.88 4.34 3.53
N GLY A 146 3.65 3.91 4.78
CA GLY A 146 3.51 2.52 5.17
C GLY A 146 4.83 1.77 5.33
N SER A 147 5.97 2.47 5.36
CA SER A 147 7.29 1.88 5.64
C SER A 147 7.43 1.48 7.11
N VAL A 148 6.83 2.25 8.03
CA VAL A 148 6.75 1.94 9.46
C VAL A 148 5.30 2.04 9.94
N GLN A 149 4.99 1.57 11.14
CA GLN A 149 3.69 1.79 11.77
C GLN A 149 3.87 2.42 13.14
N TYR A 150 3.32 3.63 13.29
CA TYR A 150 3.33 4.37 14.54
C TYR A 150 1.91 4.73 14.95
N PHE A 151 1.55 4.44 16.20
CA PHE A 151 0.23 4.73 16.73
C PHE A 151 0.33 5.76 17.86
N PRO A 152 -0.21 6.98 17.70
CA PRO A 152 -0.07 8.05 18.69
C PRO A 152 -0.96 7.87 19.94
N SER A 153 -1.43 6.65 20.24
CA SER A 153 -2.25 6.38 21.41
C SER A 153 -1.40 6.25 22.69
N GLU A 154 -1.98 6.56 23.84
CA GLU A 154 -1.26 6.64 25.13
C GLU A 154 -0.39 5.42 25.46
N HIS A 155 -0.83 4.22 25.06
CA HIS A 155 -0.14 2.97 25.33
C HIS A 155 0.84 2.55 24.21
N LEU A 156 0.61 2.98 22.96
CA LEU A 156 1.39 2.54 21.80
C LEU A 156 2.43 3.58 21.35
N LYS A 157 2.32 4.84 21.78
CA LYS A 157 3.26 5.92 21.45
C LYS A 157 4.73 5.62 21.82
N ARG A 158 4.96 4.62 22.67
CA ARG A 158 6.28 4.18 23.12
C ARG A 158 6.98 3.25 22.15
N PHE A 159 6.27 2.71 21.16
CA PHE A 159 6.78 1.73 20.22
C PHE A 159 6.49 2.14 18.78
N VAL A 160 7.45 1.85 17.90
CA VAL A 160 7.31 1.99 16.46
C VAL A 160 7.55 0.62 15.85
N VAL A 161 6.59 0.13 15.06
CA VAL A 161 6.75 -1.11 14.32
C VAL A 161 7.52 -0.79 13.05
N ILE A 162 8.71 -1.37 12.91
CA ILE A 162 9.58 -1.15 11.75
C ILE A 162 9.23 -2.08 10.60
N ASN A 163 8.71 -3.27 10.92
CA ASN A 163 8.31 -4.24 9.93
C ASN A 163 6.77 -4.35 9.85
N PRO A 164 6.12 -3.69 8.87
CA PRO A 164 4.67 -3.80 8.68
C PRO A 164 4.18 -5.23 8.47
N GLN A 165 5.01 -6.10 7.85
CA GLN A 165 4.61 -7.49 7.62
C GLN A 165 4.46 -8.27 8.93
N TRP A 166 5.29 -7.96 9.93
CA TRP A 166 5.22 -8.60 11.23
C TRP A 166 3.88 -8.33 11.92
N ILE A 167 3.44 -7.06 11.97
CA ILE A 167 2.15 -6.72 12.61
C ILE A 167 0.97 -7.32 11.84
N VAL A 168 1.04 -7.37 10.50
CA VAL A 168 0.03 -8.05 9.67
C VAL A 168 -0.06 -9.53 10.02
N ASN A 169 1.08 -10.23 10.17
CA ASN A 169 1.10 -11.64 10.52
C ASN A 169 0.53 -11.89 11.93
N VAL A 170 0.85 -11.02 12.89
CA VAL A 170 0.31 -11.10 14.26
C VAL A 170 -1.21 -10.92 14.24
N MET A 171 -1.71 -9.89 13.54
CA MET A 171 -3.15 -9.64 13.44
C MET A 171 -3.88 -10.77 12.70
N ALA A 172 -3.30 -11.28 11.62
CA ALA A 172 -3.86 -12.42 10.90
C ALA A 172 -3.97 -13.67 11.80
N CYS A 173 -2.96 -13.93 12.64
CA CYS A 173 -2.98 -15.03 13.60
C CYS A 173 -4.12 -14.90 14.62
N ILE A 174 -4.29 -13.71 15.20
CA ILE A 174 -5.33 -13.42 16.21
C ILE A 174 -6.74 -13.57 15.61
N VAL A 175 -6.95 -13.07 14.38
CA VAL A 175 -8.26 -13.14 13.72
C VAL A 175 -8.56 -14.56 13.21
N SER A 176 -7.53 -15.32 12.84
CA SER A 176 -7.68 -16.66 12.24
C SER A 176 -7.74 -17.80 13.26
N ILE A 177 -7.98 -17.53 14.54
CA ILE A 177 -8.08 -18.57 15.58
C ILE A 177 -9.22 -19.54 15.25
N LYS A 178 -8.86 -20.61 14.53
CA LYS A 178 -9.33 -21.97 14.74
C LYS A 178 -8.37 -22.59 15.76
N ASP A 179 -8.88 -23.27 16.79
CA ASP A 179 -8.09 -23.98 17.80
C ASP A 179 -7.07 -24.93 17.18
N SER A 180 -5.87 -24.43 16.87
CA SER A 180 -4.77 -25.22 16.35
C SER A 180 -3.48 -24.63 16.89
N PRO A 181 -2.62 -25.45 17.52
CA PRO A 181 -1.38 -24.97 18.11
C PRO A 181 -0.52 -24.37 17.01
N VAL A 182 -0.05 -23.15 17.28
CA VAL A 182 0.85 -22.38 16.43
C VAL A 182 2.00 -23.27 15.96
N LYS A 183 1.97 -23.68 14.69
CA LYS A 183 3.23 -23.94 14.00
C LYS A 183 3.75 -22.56 13.65
N VAL A 184 4.75 -22.10 14.40
CA VAL A 184 5.63 -21.03 13.92
C VAL A 184 6.31 -21.60 12.67
N VAL A 185 5.67 -21.41 11.53
CA VAL A 185 6.29 -21.72 10.25
C VAL A 185 7.30 -20.60 10.07
N PHE A 186 8.55 -20.87 10.44
CA PHE A 186 9.68 -20.19 9.81
C PHE A 186 9.52 -20.43 8.31
N CYS A 187 8.95 -19.44 7.62
CA CYS A 187 8.80 -19.49 6.18
C CYS A 187 10.18 -19.26 5.56
N GLU A 188 10.97 -20.33 5.47
CA GLU A 188 12.25 -20.36 4.73
C GLU A 188 12.06 -20.23 3.20
N THR A 189 10.84 -19.99 2.71
CA THR A 189 10.53 -19.88 1.26
C THR A 189 9.97 -18.54 0.81
N LEU A 190 9.98 -17.52 1.67
CA LEU A 190 9.89 -16.13 1.21
C LEU A 190 11.22 -15.46 1.56
N GLN A 191 12.18 -15.55 0.64
CA GLN A 191 13.33 -14.66 0.66
C GLN A 191 12.82 -13.24 0.86
N PRO A 192 13.35 -12.48 1.83
CA PRO A 192 13.00 -11.09 1.97
C PRO A 192 13.49 -10.40 0.71
N THR A 193 12.57 -10.06 -0.19
CA THR A 193 12.84 -9.02 -1.17
C THR A 193 12.83 -7.71 -0.37
N ARG A 194 13.90 -7.49 0.41
CA ARG A 194 14.28 -6.14 0.85
C ARG A 194 14.26 -5.31 -0.41
N ARG A 195 13.38 -4.31 -0.47
CA ARG A 195 13.25 -3.39 -1.59
C ARG A 195 14.66 -2.91 -1.94
N LYS A 196 15.24 -3.44 -3.03
CA LYS A 196 16.37 -2.80 -3.68
C LYS A 196 15.80 -1.56 -4.34
N TYR A 197 15.75 -0.44 -3.62
CA TYR A 197 15.74 0.87 -4.23
C TYR A 197 17.07 1.01 -4.99
N ARG A 198 17.13 0.48 -6.21
CA ARG A 198 18.12 0.90 -7.19
C ARG A 198 17.73 2.33 -7.55
N GLY A 199 18.51 3.27 -7.04
CA GLY A 199 18.32 4.69 -7.30
C GLY A 199 18.10 4.97 -8.78
N LEU A 200 16.99 5.62 -9.08
CA LEU A 200 16.95 6.58 -10.17
C LEU A 200 17.86 7.73 -9.74
N ARG A 201 19.13 7.63 -10.14
CA ARG A 201 20.00 8.80 -10.26
C ARG A 201 19.37 9.70 -11.32
N LEU A 202 18.99 10.91 -10.93
CA LEU A 202 19.17 12.08 -11.80
C LEU A 202 20.63 12.52 -11.67
#